data_AF-A0A352XZB7-F1
#
_entry.id   AF-A0A352XZB7-F1
#
_cell.length_a   1.000
_cell.length_b   1.000
_cell.length_c   1.000
_cell.angle_alpha   90.00
_cell.angle_beta   90.00
_cell.angle_gamma   90.00
#
_symmetry.space_group_name_H-M   'P 1'
#
loop_
_entity.id
_entity.type
_entity.pdbx_description
1 polymer ?
#
loop_
_entity_poly.entity_id
_entity_poly.type
_entity_poly.pdbx_seq_one_letter_code
_entity_poly.pdbx_strand_id
1 'polypeptide(L)'
;YTRSLEILRLCLTPAGFVASPIDVDNYARVWARDGVITGLAALASGDGELMMGMKRTLTTLGEHQGPHGEIPSNVTVDGGQVSYGQLVGRVDALLWYVIGACAYVRYTGDGGWKAEVRPNVERALFLAGCWEYNNRGLVYTPQSGNWADEYIQQGYVLSDQLLYMLALRSAALLYDNRVWLAKAEYLRQVLQVNYWPRASLADQDLVYHPHAYHQQVEQSEKGKRGETAHWLPAFSPSGYATYFDGLAHALALLTSLGDDEQRQEAERYVQDLEAEIGSALLPAFWPIIRPGELAWEALEANHLYGELKNQPYKYHNGGLWPVLTGLYAVGLTLHGQQERGKHLLAAINAANAQGGEKERWGFAEYHHGQTHESLGTNYLAWSAAAGVLAHQAVWQGRNPLFV
;
A
#
# COMPACT_ATOMS: atom_id res chain seq x y z
N TYR A 1 14.85 3.11 -15.00
CA TYR A 1 13.85 3.98 -15.63
C TYR A 1 13.36 3.43 -16.97
N THR A 2 14.14 3.50 -18.06
CA THR A 2 13.67 3.05 -19.40
C THR A 2 13.18 1.60 -19.40
N ARG A 3 13.93 0.69 -18.78
CA ARG A 3 13.53 -0.72 -18.63
C ARG A 3 12.26 -0.89 -17.81
N SER A 4 12.04 -0.06 -16.80
CA SER A 4 10.81 -0.07 -16.03
C SER A 4 9.61 0.31 -16.92
N LEU A 5 9.74 1.34 -17.77
CA LEU A 5 8.69 1.69 -18.73
C LEU A 5 8.41 0.58 -19.75
N GLU A 6 9.45 -0.12 -20.20
CA GLU A 6 9.29 -1.29 -21.09
C GLU A 6 8.45 -2.39 -20.43
N ILE A 7 8.70 -2.70 -19.15
CA ILE A 7 7.86 -3.65 -18.41
C ILE A 7 6.43 -3.15 -18.24
N LEU A 8 6.21 -1.87 -17.96
CA LEU A 8 4.85 -1.34 -17.87
C LEU A 8 4.10 -1.49 -19.20
N ARG A 9 4.77 -1.29 -20.34
CA ARG A 9 4.18 -1.53 -21.67
C ARG A 9 3.94 -3.01 -21.94
N LEU A 10 4.83 -3.88 -21.47
CA LEU A 10 4.67 -5.34 -21.58
C LEU A 10 3.44 -5.84 -20.80
N CYS A 11 3.14 -5.23 -19.66
CA CYS A 11 1.95 -5.54 -18.86
C CYS A 11 0.66 -4.86 -19.36
N LEU A 12 0.72 -4.12 -20.47
CA LEU A 12 -0.42 -3.36 -20.96
C LEU A 12 -1.31 -4.21 -21.88
N THR A 13 -2.62 -4.20 -21.62
CA THR A 13 -3.63 -4.90 -22.41
C THR A 13 -4.76 -3.97 -22.85
N PRO A 14 -5.69 -4.44 -23.70
CA PRO A 14 -6.94 -3.72 -23.98
C PRO A 14 -7.81 -3.49 -22.73
N ALA A 15 -7.71 -4.34 -21.70
CA ALA A 15 -8.44 -4.16 -20.45
C ALA A 15 -7.72 -3.27 -19.41
N GLY A 16 -6.47 -2.90 -19.64
CA GLY A 16 -5.64 -2.16 -18.69
C GLY A 16 -4.35 -2.90 -18.34
N PHE A 17 -3.75 -2.56 -17.21
CA PHE A 17 -2.53 -3.20 -16.72
C PHE A 17 -2.86 -4.55 -16.07
N VAL A 18 -2.22 -5.62 -16.56
CA VAL A 18 -2.13 -6.87 -15.80
C VAL A 18 -0.99 -6.77 -14.78
N ALA A 19 -1.03 -7.56 -13.70
CA ALA A 19 0.05 -7.55 -12.71
C ALA A 19 1.36 -8.09 -13.30
N SER A 20 1.31 -9.16 -14.10
CA SER A 20 2.44 -9.68 -14.89
C SER A 20 1.95 -10.22 -16.24
N PRO A 21 2.77 -10.19 -17.30
CA PRO A 21 2.46 -10.91 -18.54
C PRO A 21 2.49 -12.44 -18.38
N ILE A 22 3.02 -12.95 -17.25
CA ILE A 22 3.08 -14.38 -16.94
C ILE A 22 1.80 -14.79 -16.21
N ASP A 23 1.06 -15.76 -16.76
CA ASP A 23 -0.15 -16.32 -16.14
C ASP A 23 0.18 -17.42 -15.12
N VAL A 24 0.68 -17.00 -13.96
CA VAL A 24 0.82 -17.80 -12.73
C VAL A 24 -0.07 -17.16 -11.68
N ASP A 25 -0.71 -17.94 -10.79
CA ASP A 25 -1.48 -17.43 -9.63
C ASP A 25 -2.45 -16.26 -9.91
N ASN A 26 -3.03 -16.20 -11.12
CA ASN A 26 -3.90 -15.11 -11.60
C ASN A 26 -3.20 -13.75 -11.84
N TYR A 27 -1.87 -13.68 -11.94
CA TYR A 27 -1.15 -12.42 -12.20
C TYR A 27 -1.41 -11.85 -13.61
N ALA A 28 -1.87 -12.65 -14.58
CA ALA A 28 -2.31 -12.19 -15.90
C ALA A 28 -3.75 -11.59 -15.89
N ARG A 29 -4.10 -10.89 -14.82
CA ARG A 29 -5.39 -10.23 -14.61
C ARG A 29 -5.20 -8.76 -14.26
N VAL A 30 -6.23 -7.95 -14.47
CA VAL A 30 -6.27 -6.55 -14.02
C VAL A 30 -6.53 -6.55 -12.52
N TRP A 31 -5.49 -6.32 -11.72
CA TRP A 31 -5.58 -6.22 -10.26
C TRP A 31 -5.78 -4.76 -9.84
N ALA A 32 -6.71 -4.50 -8.91
CA ALA A 32 -7.01 -3.13 -8.50
C ALA A 32 -5.80 -2.41 -7.88
N ARG A 33 -5.13 -3.04 -6.91
CA ARG A 33 -3.94 -2.47 -6.25
C ARG A 33 -2.78 -2.29 -7.24
N ASP A 34 -2.36 -3.37 -7.89
CA ASP A 34 -1.21 -3.39 -8.80
C ASP A 34 -1.43 -2.48 -10.00
N GLY A 35 -2.62 -2.53 -10.60
CA GLY A 35 -3.01 -1.73 -11.75
C GLY A 35 -3.09 -0.25 -11.42
N VAL A 36 -3.64 0.13 -10.26
CA VAL A 36 -3.66 1.54 -9.83
C VAL A 36 -2.26 2.05 -9.52
N ILE A 37 -1.42 1.31 -8.77
CA ILE A 37 -0.05 1.73 -8.46
C ILE A 37 0.77 1.87 -9.76
N THR A 38 0.60 0.93 -10.70
CA THR A 38 1.18 1.01 -12.03
C THR A 38 0.68 2.23 -12.81
N GLY A 39 -0.62 2.51 -12.75
CA GLY A 39 -1.21 3.68 -13.38
C GLY A 39 -0.73 5.01 -12.79
N LEU A 40 -0.48 5.08 -11.48
CA LEU A 40 0.16 6.25 -10.85
C LEU A 40 1.57 6.45 -11.40
N ALA A 41 2.33 5.38 -11.62
CA ALA A 41 3.63 5.46 -12.27
C ALA A 41 3.52 5.93 -13.74
N ALA A 42 2.49 5.47 -14.45
CA ALA A 42 2.19 5.93 -15.80
C ALA A 42 1.92 7.45 -15.84
N LEU A 43 1.07 7.97 -14.95
CA LEU A 43 0.82 9.41 -14.81
C LEU A 43 2.12 10.18 -14.50
N ALA A 44 2.94 9.69 -13.56
CA ALA A 44 4.22 10.34 -13.23
C ALA A 44 5.18 10.40 -14.43
N SER A 45 5.18 9.38 -15.28
CA SER A 45 6.01 9.32 -16.48
C SER A 45 5.59 10.32 -17.56
N GLY A 46 4.28 10.63 -17.66
CA GLY A 46 3.72 11.41 -18.76
C GLY A 46 3.68 10.68 -20.10
N ASP A 47 3.88 9.35 -20.11
CA ASP A 47 3.77 8.52 -21.31
C ASP A 47 2.29 8.30 -21.66
N GLY A 48 1.86 8.85 -22.80
CA GLY A 48 0.44 8.85 -23.20
C GLY A 48 -0.17 7.46 -23.39
N GLU A 49 0.60 6.47 -23.83
CA GLU A 49 0.10 5.10 -24.01
C GLU A 49 -0.17 4.45 -22.65
N LEU A 50 0.78 4.59 -21.71
CA LEU A 50 0.65 4.08 -20.36
C LEU A 50 -0.46 4.81 -19.58
N MET A 51 -0.61 6.12 -19.77
CA MET A 51 -1.70 6.90 -19.17
C MET A 51 -3.07 6.43 -19.66
N MET A 52 -3.21 6.12 -20.95
CA MET A 52 -4.42 5.47 -21.47
C MET A 52 -4.63 4.09 -20.87
N GLY A 53 -3.55 3.36 -20.56
CA GLY A 53 -3.59 2.13 -19.77
C GLY A 53 -4.20 2.30 -18.39
N MET A 54 -3.88 3.39 -17.69
CA MET A 54 -4.50 3.73 -16.40
C MET A 54 -6.02 3.95 -16.56
N LYS A 55 -6.45 4.73 -17.57
CA LYS A 55 -7.88 4.91 -17.86
C LYS A 55 -8.58 3.57 -18.09
N ARG A 56 -8.01 2.70 -18.93
CA ARG A 56 -8.59 1.37 -19.22
C ARG A 56 -8.66 0.50 -17.97
N THR A 57 -7.62 0.50 -17.14
CA THR A 57 -7.60 -0.21 -15.85
C THR A 57 -8.77 0.23 -14.96
N LEU A 58 -8.94 1.55 -14.79
CA LEU A 58 -10.02 2.11 -13.98
C LEU A 58 -11.41 1.83 -14.59
N THR A 59 -11.57 1.97 -15.91
CA THR A 59 -12.82 1.63 -16.59
C THR A 59 -13.19 0.16 -16.37
N THR A 60 -12.27 -0.78 -16.60
CA THR A 60 -12.52 -2.22 -16.39
C THR A 60 -12.94 -2.52 -14.96
N LEU A 61 -12.25 -1.96 -13.96
CA LEU A 61 -12.60 -2.16 -12.55
C LEU A 61 -13.98 -1.54 -12.20
N GLY A 62 -14.29 -0.38 -12.77
CA GLY A 62 -15.57 0.31 -12.55
C GLY A 62 -16.77 -0.38 -13.22
N GLU A 63 -16.59 -0.93 -14.42
CA GLU A 63 -17.60 -1.72 -15.14
C GLU A 63 -17.97 -3.01 -14.39
N HIS A 64 -17.01 -3.56 -13.64
CA HIS A 64 -17.20 -4.75 -12.80
C HIS A 64 -17.38 -4.39 -11.32
N GLN A 65 -17.84 -3.17 -11.00
CA GLN A 65 -18.16 -2.81 -9.62
C GLN A 65 -19.35 -3.65 -9.11
N GLY A 66 -19.18 -4.26 -7.93
CA GLY A 66 -20.18 -5.10 -7.28
C GLY A 66 -21.46 -4.34 -6.91
N PRO A 67 -22.54 -5.06 -6.56
CA PRO A 67 -23.86 -4.47 -6.36
C PRO A 67 -23.94 -3.50 -5.17
N HIS A 68 -23.10 -3.65 -4.14
CA HIS A 68 -23.10 -2.75 -2.98
C HIS A 68 -22.09 -1.61 -3.11
N GLY A 69 -21.15 -1.71 -4.06
CA GLY A 69 -20.09 -0.73 -4.31
C GLY A 69 -18.68 -1.32 -4.30
N GLU A 70 -18.55 -2.64 -4.18
CA GLU A 70 -17.29 -3.36 -4.17
C GLU A 70 -16.51 -3.09 -5.44
N ILE A 71 -15.23 -2.74 -5.33
CA ILE A 71 -14.33 -2.78 -6.48
C ILE A 71 -13.67 -4.16 -6.49
N PRO A 72 -13.61 -4.84 -7.63
CA PRO A 72 -12.99 -6.16 -7.70
C PRO A 72 -11.51 -6.10 -7.36
N SER A 73 -11.01 -7.12 -6.67
CA SER A 73 -9.59 -7.30 -6.41
C SER A 73 -8.84 -7.61 -7.70
N ASN A 74 -9.44 -8.44 -8.57
CA ASN A 74 -8.98 -8.66 -9.93
C ASN A 74 -10.10 -9.03 -10.92
N VAL A 75 -9.84 -8.76 -12.19
CA VAL A 75 -10.70 -9.09 -13.35
C VAL A 75 -9.85 -9.71 -14.46
N THR A 76 -10.29 -10.81 -15.08
CA THR A 76 -9.62 -11.35 -16.26
C THR A 76 -9.64 -10.38 -17.43
N VAL A 77 -8.67 -10.46 -18.35
CA VAL A 77 -8.56 -9.52 -19.48
C VAL A 77 -9.81 -9.55 -20.39
N ASP A 78 -10.50 -10.68 -20.46
CA ASP A 78 -11.75 -10.84 -21.21
C ASP A 78 -13.01 -10.41 -20.43
N GLY A 79 -12.87 -10.01 -19.15
CA GLY A 79 -13.97 -9.67 -18.25
C GLY A 79 -14.79 -10.87 -17.76
N GLY A 80 -14.46 -12.10 -18.18
CA GLY A 80 -15.26 -13.30 -17.92
C GLY A 80 -15.24 -13.76 -16.46
N GLN A 81 -14.21 -13.42 -15.70
CA GLN A 81 -14.08 -13.77 -14.28
C GLN A 81 -13.69 -12.56 -13.44
N VAL A 82 -14.40 -12.40 -12.33
CA VAL A 82 -14.24 -11.30 -11.38
C VAL A 82 -14.03 -11.88 -9.99
N SER A 83 -13.06 -11.36 -9.25
CA SER A 83 -12.86 -11.63 -7.84
C SER A 83 -12.99 -10.35 -7.03
N TYR A 84 -13.65 -10.42 -5.88
CA TYR A 84 -13.68 -9.35 -4.87
C TYR A 84 -12.84 -9.71 -3.63
N GLY A 85 -12.04 -10.79 -3.74
CA GLY A 85 -11.45 -11.53 -2.64
C GLY A 85 -12.08 -12.93 -2.51
N GLN A 86 -11.27 -13.92 -2.12
CA GLN A 86 -11.74 -15.32 -2.04
C GLN A 86 -12.50 -15.60 -0.74
N LEU A 87 -11.86 -15.35 0.41
CA LEU A 87 -12.45 -15.62 1.73
C LEU A 87 -13.17 -14.40 2.31
N VAL A 88 -12.64 -13.20 2.03
CA VAL A 88 -13.14 -11.92 2.52
C VAL A 88 -12.94 -10.84 1.46
N GLY A 89 -13.78 -9.80 1.50
CA GLY A 89 -13.64 -8.62 0.64
C GLY A 89 -12.29 -7.92 0.81
N ARG A 90 -11.72 -7.40 -0.28
CA ARG A 90 -10.48 -6.60 -0.25
C ARG A 90 -10.78 -5.13 -0.02
N VAL A 91 -10.47 -4.64 1.19
CA VAL A 91 -10.71 -3.27 1.63
C VAL A 91 -9.89 -2.27 0.81
N ASP A 92 -8.61 -2.57 0.59
CA ASP A 92 -7.67 -1.71 -0.12
C ASP A 92 -8.05 -1.51 -1.60
N ALA A 93 -8.68 -2.50 -2.24
CA ALA A 93 -9.04 -2.45 -3.67
C ALA A 93 -9.90 -1.24 -4.02
N LEU A 94 -10.97 -0.97 -3.25
CA LEU A 94 -11.84 0.18 -3.51
C LEU A 94 -11.18 1.51 -3.15
N LEU A 95 -10.28 1.51 -2.16
CA LEU A 95 -9.59 2.72 -1.72
C LEU A 95 -8.56 3.14 -2.79
N TRP A 96 -7.77 2.19 -3.28
CA TRP A 96 -6.87 2.40 -4.41
C TRP A 96 -7.63 2.86 -5.65
N TYR A 97 -8.75 2.24 -6.00
CA TYR A 97 -9.57 2.67 -7.12
C TYR A 97 -10.00 4.13 -7.05
N VAL A 98 -10.53 4.58 -5.91
CA VAL A 98 -10.94 5.97 -5.71
C VAL A 98 -9.75 6.92 -5.84
N ILE A 99 -8.61 6.57 -5.24
CA ILE A 99 -7.37 7.35 -5.33
C ILE A 99 -6.92 7.46 -6.79
N GLY A 100 -6.88 6.33 -7.51
CA GLY A 100 -6.47 6.25 -8.91
C GLY A 100 -7.38 7.03 -9.85
N ALA A 101 -8.69 6.91 -9.69
CA ALA A 101 -9.67 7.66 -10.47
C ALA A 101 -9.51 9.17 -10.25
N CYS A 102 -9.35 9.59 -8.99
CA CYS A 102 -9.15 11.01 -8.69
C CYS A 102 -7.83 11.54 -9.26
N ALA A 103 -6.74 10.78 -9.13
CA ALA A 103 -5.44 11.14 -9.68
C ALA A 103 -5.49 11.26 -11.21
N TYR A 104 -6.14 10.33 -11.90
CA TYR A 104 -6.30 10.37 -13.35
C TYR A 104 -7.06 11.63 -13.81
N VAL A 105 -8.21 11.94 -13.19
CA VAL A 105 -8.99 13.14 -13.55
C VAL A 105 -8.20 14.41 -13.29
N ARG A 106 -7.54 14.54 -12.12
CA ARG A 106 -6.76 15.74 -11.80
C ARG A 106 -5.62 15.96 -12.78
N TYR A 107 -4.88 14.89 -13.10
CA TYR A 107 -3.76 14.96 -14.04
C TYR A 107 -4.21 15.34 -15.45
N THR A 108 -5.29 14.73 -15.95
CA THR A 108 -5.71 14.85 -17.35
C THR A 108 -6.68 16.01 -17.61
N GLY A 109 -7.39 16.47 -16.59
CA GLY A 109 -8.48 17.43 -16.74
C GLY A 109 -9.71 16.87 -17.48
N ASP A 110 -9.82 15.55 -17.64
CA ASP A 110 -10.92 14.88 -18.37
C ASP A 110 -12.26 15.03 -17.62
N GLY A 111 -12.94 16.14 -17.86
CA GLY A 111 -14.23 16.47 -17.24
C GLY A 111 -15.37 15.56 -17.67
N GLY A 112 -15.29 14.94 -18.86
CA GLY A 112 -16.26 13.96 -19.32
C GLY A 112 -16.15 12.68 -18.50
N TRP A 113 -14.95 12.13 -18.40
CA TRP A 113 -14.69 10.94 -17.60
C TRP A 113 -14.88 11.17 -16.09
N LYS A 114 -14.60 12.39 -15.60
CA LYS A 114 -14.95 12.79 -14.23
C LYS A 114 -16.45 12.57 -13.92
N ALA A 115 -17.33 12.96 -14.84
CA ALA A 115 -18.77 12.79 -14.65
C ALA A 115 -19.17 11.31 -14.73
N GLU A 116 -18.52 10.55 -15.63
CA GLU A 116 -18.74 9.13 -15.84
C GLU A 116 -18.34 8.28 -14.62
N VAL A 117 -17.16 8.51 -14.04
CA VAL A 117 -16.62 7.70 -12.92
C VAL A 117 -17.20 8.06 -11.56
N ARG A 118 -17.87 9.22 -11.45
CA ARG A 118 -18.40 9.74 -10.20
C ARG A 118 -19.32 8.76 -9.46
N PRO A 119 -20.32 8.10 -10.10
CA PRO A 119 -21.19 7.14 -9.41
C PRO A 119 -20.41 5.97 -8.82
N ASN A 120 -19.35 5.49 -9.50
CA ASN A 120 -18.50 4.42 -8.97
C ASN A 120 -17.75 4.88 -7.71
N VAL A 121 -17.20 6.10 -7.72
CA VAL A 121 -16.51 6.70 -6.56
C VAL A 121 -17.46 6.87 -5.38
N GLU A 122 -18.67 7.39 -5.61
CA GLU A 122 -19.68 7.59 -4.56
C GLU A 122 -20.09 6.26 -3.91
N ARG A 123 -20.33 5.21 -4.71
CA ARG A 123 -20.68 3.87 -4.21
C ARG A 123 -19.53 3.20 -3.45
N ALA A 124 -18.30 3.33 -3.95
CA ALA A 124 -17.12 2.79 -3.27
C ALA A 124 -16.92 3.43 -1.88
N LEU A 125 -17.00 4.77 -1.80
CA LEU A 125 -16.87 5.49 -0.53
C LEU A 125 -18.05 5.24 0.43
N PHE A 126 -19.26 5.04 -0.11
CA PHE A 126 -20.40 4.62 0.69
C PHE A 126 -20.16 3.26 1.33
N LEU A 127 -19.73 2.26 0.55
CA LEU A 127 -19.40 0.93 1.06
C LEU A 127 -18.27 0.97 2.09
N ALA A 128 -17.22 1.76 1.86
CA ALA A 128 -16.16 1.97 2.85
C ALA A 128 -16.74 2.47 4.19
N GLY A 129 -17.68 3.41 4.13
CA GLY A 129 -18.42 3.88 5.31
C GLY A 129 -19.27 2.80 5.98
N CYS A 130 -19.80 1.83 5.23
CA CYS A 130 -20.50 0.68 5.82
C CYS A 130 -19.57 -0.28 6.57
N TRP A 131 -18.27 -0.31 6.24
CA TRP A 131 -17.27 -1.11 6.95
C TRP A 131 -16.75 -0.44 8.23
N GLU A 132 -17.19 0.77 8.53
CA GLU A 132 -17.08 1.38 9.86
C GLU A 132 -18.19 0.84 10.78
N TYR A 133 -18.06 -0.41 11.23
CA TYR A 133 -19.11 -1.11 11.97
C TYR A 133 -19.66 -0.40 13.21
N ASN A 134 -18.88 0.51 13.81
CA ASN A 134 -19.27 1.27 15.00
C ASN A 134 -19.47 2.77 14.73
N ASN A 135 -19.37 3.21 13.46
CA ASN A 135 -19.52 4.61 13.04
C ASN A 135 -18.60 5.60 13.78
N ARG A 136 -17.42 5.15 14.23
CA ARG A 136 -16.38 6.00 14.87
C ARG A 136 -15.25 6.40 13.90
N GLY A 137 -15.51 6.36 12.59
CA GLY A 137 -14.60 6.86 11.55
C GLY A 137 -13.62 5.85 10.97
N LEU A 138 -13.21 4.81 11.71
CA LEU A 138 -12.21 3.83 11.24
C LEU A 138 -12.84 2.60 10.59
N VAL A 139 -12.35 2.22 9.41
CA VAL A 139 -12.77 0.99 8.72
C VAL A 139 -12.18 -0.22 9.42
N TYR A 140 -12.95 -1.30 9.57
CA TYR A 140 -12.45 -2.54 10.15
C TYR A 140 -12.03 -3.51 9.05
N THR A 141 -10.74 -3.85 8.99
CA THR A 141 -10.19 -4.82 8.02
C THR A 141 -10.18 -6.21 8.62
N PRO A 142 -10.86 -7.21 8.01
CA PRO A 142 -10.73 -8.60 8.43
C PRO A 142 -9.35 -9.15 8.06
N GLN A 143 -8.92 -10.22 8.72
CA GLN A 143 -7.70 -10.94 8.31
C GLN A 143 -7.79 -11.33 6.83
N SER A 144 -6.69 -11.15 6.10
CA SER A 144 -6.62 -11.37 4.65
C SER A 144 -7.53 -10.43 3.83
N GLY A 145 -8.01 -9.35 4.44
CA GLY A 145 -8.91 -8.35 3.85
C GLY A 145 -8.23 -7.20 3.13
N ASN A 146 -6.92 -7.25 2.91
CA ASN A 146 -6.17 -6.19 2.25
C ASN A 146 -5.01 -6.76 1.42
N TRP A 147 -3.99 -5.92 1.17
CA TRP A 147 -2.80 -6.25 0.40
C TRP A 147 -2.01 -7.47 0.93
N ALA A 148 -2.04 -7.68 2.25
CA ALA A 148 -1.36 -8.75 2.95
C ALA A 148 -2.28 -9.97 3.10
N ASP A 149 -2.71 -10.50 1.95
CA ASP A 149 -3.83 -11.42 1.81
C ASP A 149 -3.62 -12.85 2.35
N GLU A 150 -2.43 -13.13 2.88
CA GLU A 150 -2.08 -14.38 3.57
C GLU A 150 -1.35 -14.11 4.90
N TYR A 151 -1.46 -12.90 5.45
CA TYR A 151 -0.82 -12.52 6.72
C TYR A 151 -1.83 -12.35 7.87
N ILE A 152 -1.34 -12.36 9.11
CA ILE A 152 -2.19 -12.34 10.33
C ILE A 152 -2.76 -10.95 10.68
N GLN A 153 -2.45 -9.92 9.90
CA GLN A 153 -2.85 -8.55 10.17
C GLN A 153 -4.37 -8.36 10.00
N GLN A 154 -5.00 -7.69 10.97
CA GLN A 154 -6.44 -7.39 10.97
C GLN A 154 -6.79 -6.28 11.96
N GLY A 155 -8.05 -5.86 11.97
CA GLY A 155 -8.60 -4.85 12.87
C GLY A 155 -8.63 -3.47 12.24
N TYR A 156 -8.30 -2.43 13.00
CA TYR A 156 -8.07 -1.10 12.47
C TYR A 156 -6.64 -1.04 11.94
N VAL A 157 -6.46 -1.39 10.66
CA VAL A 157 -5.14 -1.49 10.00
C VAL A 157 -4.74 -0.14 9.44
N LEU A 158 -3.54 0.35 9.80
CA LEU A 158 -3.08 1.71 9.47
C LEU A 158 -3.02 1.98 7.97
N SER A 159 -2.48 1.04 7.18
CA SER A 159 -2.38 1.20 5.72
C SER A 159 -3.76 1.45 5.10
N ASP A 160 -4.78 0.70 5.53
CA ASP A 160 -6.14 0.83 5.02
C ASP A 160 -6.77 2.15 5.49
N GLN A 161 -6.52 2.58 6.73
CA GLN A 161 -7.01 3.88 7.19
C GLN A 161 -6.39 5.05 6.44
N LEU A 162 -5.10 4.97 6.11
CA LEU A 162 -4.40 6.01 5.35
C LEU A 162 -4.91 6.07 3.91
N LEU A 163 -5.15 4.91 3.29
CA LEU A 163 -5.80 4.83 1.98
C LEU A 163 -7.23 5.39 2.04
N TYR A 164 -7.99 5.11 3.10
CA TYR A 164 -9.34 5.62 3.25
C TYR A 164 -9.38 7.15 3.42
N MET A 165 -8.51 7.68 4.27
CA MET A 165 -8.31 9.11 4.42
C MET A 165 -7.92 9.77 3.08
N LEU A 166 -6.97 9.18 2.35
CA LEU A 166 -6.50 9.70 1.07
C LEU A 166 -7.57 9.62 -0.03
N ALA A 167 -8.36 8.55 -0.07
CA ALA A 167 -9.49 8.39 -0.98
C ALA A 167 -10.58 9.45 -0.74
N LEU A 168 -11.00 9.61 0.53
CA LEU A 168 -11.95 10.65 0.93
C LEU A 168 -11.44 12.04 0.57
N ARG A 169 -10.20 12.38 0.93
CA ARG A 169 -9.60 13.70 0.63
C ARG A 169 -9.52 13.93 -0.88
N SER A 170 -9.08 12.93 -1.64
CA SER A 170 -8.95 13.03 -3.09
C SER A 170 -10.30 13.27 -3.78
N ALA A 171 -11.32 12.52 -3.41
CA ALA A 171 -12.67 12.68 -3.93
C ALA A 171 -13.30 14.00 -3.46
N ALA A 172 -13.07 14.40 -2.20
CA ALA A 172 -13.58 15.65 -1.66
C ALA A 172 -13.09 16.86 -2.43
N LEU A 173 -11.78 16.93 -2.70
CA LEU A 173 -11.18 18.02 -3.48
C LEU A 173 -11.65 18.00 -4.93
N LEU A 174 -11.76 16.81 -5.53
CA LEU A 174 -12.16 16.68 -6.93
C LEU A 174 -13.64 17.09 -7.15
N TYR A 175 -14.52 16.76 -6.21
CA TYR A 175 -15.97 16.96 -6.34
C TYR A 175 -16.55 18.08 -5.46
N ASP A 176 -15.69 18.87 -4.80
CA ASP A 176 -16.08 19.93 -3.84
C ASP A 176 -17.02 19.43 -2.73
N ASN A 177 -16.72 18.25 -2.17
CA ASN A 177 -17.54 17.61 -1.14
C ASN A 177 -16.99 17.88 0.27
N ARG A 178 -17.63 18.81 0.98
CA ARG A 178 -17.24 19.22 2.34
C ARG A 178 -17.39 18.12 3.40
N VAL A 179 -18.33 17.19 3.23
CA VAL A 179 -18.55 16.10 4.19
C VAL A 179 -17.39 15.11 4.14
N TRP A 180 -16.97 14.72 2.93
CA TRP A 180 -15.79 13.86 2.76
C TRP A 180 -14.52 14.55 3.24
N LEU A 181 -14.36 15.85 2.99
CA LEU A 181 -13.20 16.61 3.47
C LEU A 181 -13.13 16.63 5.00
N ALA A 182 -14.25 16.92 5.67
CA ALA A 182 -14.32 16.93 7.13
C ALA A 182 -13.99 15.55 7.72
N LYS A 183 -14.50 14.48 7.10
CA LYS A 183 -14.19 13.10 7.52
C LYS A 183 -12.71 12.74 7.34
N ALA A 184 -12.10 13.15 6.23
CA ALA A 184 -10.67 12.93 6.00
C ALA A 184 -9.80 13.67 7.04
N GLU A 185 -10.15 14.91 7.41
CA GLU A 185 -9.41 15.65 8.44
C GLU A 185 -9.64 15.07 9.85
N TYR A 186 -10.84 14.58 10.15
CA TYR A 186 -11.10 13.84 11.39
C TYR A 186 -10.26 12.56 11.47
N LEU A 187 -10.24 11.77 10.40
CA LEU A 187 -9.39 10.57 10.29
C LEU A 187 -7.94 10.93 10.56
N ARG A 188 -7.39 11.96 9.91
CA ARG A 188 -6.01 12.40 10.13
C ARG A 188 -5.68 12.60 11.61
N GLN A 189 -6.58 13.24 12.36
CA GLN A 189 -6.40 13.47 13.80
C GLN A 189 -6.47 12.16 14.61
N VAL A 190 -7.45 11.29 14.33
CA VAL A 190 -7.57 9.98 14.98
C VAL A 190 -6.33 9.12 14.72
N LEU A 191 -5.82 9.13 13.49
CA LEU A 191 -4.64 8.34 13.12
C LEU A 191 -3.37 8.84 13.83
N GLN A 192 -3.18 10.16 13.91
CA GLN A 192 -2.03 10.76 14.61
C GLN A 192 -1.99 10.40 16.09
N VAL A 193 -3.15 10.32 16.75
CA VAL A 193 -3.24 9.97 18.17
C VAL A 193 -3.02 8.48 18.37
N ASN A 194 -3.70 7.61 17.61
CA ASN A 194 -3.79 6.20 17.97
C ASN A 194 -2.66 5.32 17.42
N TYR A 195 -1.99 5.70 16.33
CA TYR A 195 -0.97 4.84 15.72
C TYR A 195 0.47 5.19 16.13
N TRP A 196 0.61 6.16 17.03
CA TRP A 196 1.85 6.45 17.74
C TRP A 196 1.53 6.80 19.20
N PRO A 197 1.16 5.82 20.03
CA PRO A 197 0.74 6.11 21.41
C PRO A 197 1.84 6.78 22.23
N ARG A 198 1.53 7.95 22.78
CA ARG A 198 2.36 8.73 23.71
C ARG A 198 1.59 9.00 25.00
N ALA A 199 2.31 9.05 26.13
CA ALA A 199 1.74 9.39 27.43
C ALA A 199 1.05 10.77 27.41
N SER A 200 1.63 11.73 26.69
CA SER A 200 1.10 13.10 26.56
C SER A 200 -0.26 13.21 25.85
N LEU A 201 -0.70 12.17 25.14
CA LEU A 201 -1.98 12.14 24.43
C LEU A 201 -2.98 11.15 25.06
N ALA A 202 -2.61 10.46 26.14
CA ALA A 202 -3.38 9.33 26.68
C ALA A 202 -4.78 9.69 27.18
N ASP A 203 -4.98 10.94 27.60
CA ASP A 203 -6.27 11.45 28.10
C ASP A 203 -7.07 12.22 27.03
N GLN A 204 -6.66 12.18 25.75
CA GLN A 204 -7.41 12.85 24.69
C GLN A 204 -8.69 12.10 24.31
N ASP A 205 -9.76 12.83 24.00
CA ASP A 205 -11.03 12.26 23.52
C ASP A 205 -10.90 11.42 22.24
N LEU A 206 -9.84 11.66 21.46
CA LEU A 206 -9.54 10.93 20.24
C LEU A 206 -8.91 9.54 20.49
N VAL A 207 -8.54 9.21 21.73
CA VAL A 207 -8.04 7.88 22.08
C VAL A 207 -9.16 6.85 21.87
N TYR A 208 -8.96 5.95 20.91
CA TYR A 208 -10.00 5.09 20.40
C TYR A 208 -10.33 3.94 21.35
N HIS A 209 -9.29 3.37 21.96
CA HIS A 209 -9.35 2.28 22.93
C HIS A 209 -8.47 2.61 24.14
N PRO A 210 -9.01 3.31 25.16
CA PRO A 210 -8.21 3.82 26.29
C PRO A 210 -7.37 2.74 27.00
N HIS A 211 -7.96 1.59 27.34
CA HIS A 211 -7.23 0.53 28.03
C HIS A 211 -6.01 0.01 27.25
N ALA A 212 -6.20 -0.37 25.98
CA ALA A 212 -5.10 -0.79 25.11
C ALA A 212 -4.06 0.31 24.88
N TYR A 213 -4.50 1.57 24.80
CA TYR A 213 -3.62 2.72 24.64
C TYR A 213 -2.70 2.89 25.86
N HIS A 214 -3.25 2.93 27.07
CA HIS A 214 -2.46 3.01 28.30
C HIS A 214 -1.51 1.81 28.45
N GLN A 215 -2.00 0.61 28.16
CA GLN A 215 -1.17 -0.60 28.19
C GLN A 215 0.03 -0.50 27.23
N GLN A 216 -0.19 0.01 26.01
CA GLN A 216 0.87 0.19 25.02
C GLN A 216 1.89 1.26 25.45
N VAL A 217 1.43 2.37 26.04
CA VAL A 217 2.31 3.41 26.60
C VAL A 217 3.19 2.82 27.71
N GLU A 218 2.60 2.14 28.69
CA GLU A 218 3.35 1.52 29.81
C GLU A 218 4.38 0.48 29.33
N GLN A 219 4.04 -0.31 28.30
CA GLN A 219 4.96 -1.29 27.72
C GLN A 219 6.14 -0.60 27.01
N SER A 220 5.87 0.49 26.30
CA SER A 220 6.89 1.26 25.58
C SER A 220 7.86 1.95 26.54
N GLU A 221 7.36 2.49 27.65
CA GLU A 221 8.18 3.12 28.71
C GLU A 221 9.09 2.13 29.45
N LYS A 222 8.63 0.88 29.64
CA LYS A 222 9.44 -0.20 30.22
C LYS A 222 10.50 -0.72 29.25
N GLY A 223 10.35 -0.47 27.95
CA GLY A 223 11.32 -0.80 26.91
C GLY A 223 12.55 0.12 26.94
N LYS A 224 13.71 -0.37 26.49
CA LYS A 224 14.99 0.38 26.48
C LYS A 224 14.96 1.72 25.70
N ARG A 225 13.91 2.00 24.92
CA ARG A 225 13.84 3.22 24.09
C ARG A 225 12.94 4.33 24.66
N GLY A 226 12.00 4.06 25.57
CA GLY A 226 11.03 5.07 26.01
C GLY A 226 10.16 5.56 24.86
N GLU A 227 8.85 5.33 24.93
CA GLU A 227 7.90 5.59 23.83
C GLU A 227 8.05 4.71 22.57
N THR A 228 7.00 4.68 21.76
CA THR A 228 6.95 3.95 20.49
C THR A 228 7.87 4.63 19.46
N ALA A 229 8.71 3.88 18.75
CA ALA A 229 9.71 4.42 17.81
C ALA A 229 9.28 4.41 16.32
N HIS A 230 8.10 3.88 16.01
CA HIS A 230 7.61 3.72 14.64
C HIS A 230 6.09 3.68 14.60
N TRP A 231 5.48 3.80 13.42
CA TRP A 231 4.02 3.73 13.32
C TRP A 231 3.53 2.31 13.60
N LEU A 232 2.61 2.16 14.56
CA LEU A 232 2.02 0.85 14.83
C LEU A 232 1.16 0.42 13.64
N PRO A 233 1.14 -0.86 13.26
CA PRO A 233 0.53 -1.31 12.02
C PRO A 233 -1.00 -1.48 12.14
N ALA A 234 -1.49 -1.81 13.34
CA ALA A 234 -2.91 -2.04 13.58
C ALA A 234 -3.23 -2.03 15.08
N PHE A 235 -4.51 -1.89 15.40
CA PHE A 235 -5.05 -2.27 16.70
C PHE A 235 -6.45 -2.87 16.57
N SER A 236 -6.89 -3.59 17.60
CA SER A 236 -8.20 -4.24 17.66
C SER A 236 -8.72 -4.23 19.11
N PRO A 237 -9.91 -4.78 19.40
CA PRO A 237 -10.33 -5.01 20.78
C PRO A 237 -9.34 -5.84 21.62
N SER A 238 -8.43 -6.59 20.98
CA SER A 238 -7.37 -7.36 21.65
C SER A 238 -6.11 -6.56 21.94
N GLY A 239 -6.03 -5.28 21.56
CA GLY A 239 -4.88 -4.41 21.77
C GLY A 239 -4.14 -4.03 20.49
N TYR A 240 -2.92 -3.52 20.65
CA TYR A 240 -2.06 -3.07 19.55
C TYR A 240 -1.23 -4.22 18.98
N ALA A 241 -1.11 -4.25 17.65
CA ALA A 241 0.00 -4.92 16.99
C ALA A 241 1.23 -3.99 17.02
N THR A 242 2.43 -4.56 17.13
CA THR A 242 3.67 -3.78 17.35
C THR A 242 4.80 -4.08 16.36
N TYR A 243 4.61 -5.04 15.46
CA TYR A 243 5.54 -5.29 14.36
C TYR A 243 5.55 -4.10 13.37
N PHE A 244 6.62 -3.95 12.60
CA PHE A 244 6.73 -3.01 11.51
C PHE A 244 5.86 -3.44 10.32
N ASP A 245 5.25 -2.48 9.63
CA ASP A 245 4.52 -2.65 8.36
C ASP A 245 5.08 -1.65 7.35
N GLY A 246 5.72 -2.16 6.30
CA GLY A 246 6.38 -1.34 5.29
C GLY A 246 5.43 -0.49 4.45
N LEU A 247 4.21 -0.99 4.17
CA LEU A 247 3.22 -0.22 3.42
C LEU A 247 2.66 0.91 4.27
N ALA A 248 2.36 0.65 5.55
CA ALA A 248 1.88 1.68 6.46
C ALA A 248 2.89 2.82 6.62
N HIS A 249 4.19 2.52 6.70
CA HIS A 249 5.24 3.54 6.77
C HIS A 249 5.39 4.34 5.47
N ALA A 250 5.32 3.68 4.31
CA ALA A 250 5.33 4.36 3.02
C ALA A 250 4.13 5.30 2.87
N LEU A 251 2.93 4.85 3.21
CA LEU A 251 1.71 5.65 3.16
C LEU A 251 1.75 6.80 4.18
N ALA A 252 2.26 6.58 5.39
CA ALA A 252 2.36 7.62 6.42
C ALA A 252 3.21 8.79 5.94
N LEU A 253 4.37 8.52 5.30
CA LEU A 253 5.18 9.57 4.68
C LEU A 253 4.45 10.27 3.52
N LEU A 254 3.84 9.50 2.63
CA LEU A 254 3.13 10.01 1.46
C LEU A 254 1.94 10.91 1.83
N THR A 255 1.27 10.63 2.95
CA THR A 255 0.16 11.45 3.45
C THR A 255 0.59 12.52 4.46
N SER A 256 1.89 12.65 4.73
CA SER A 256 2.43 13.55 5.76
C SER A 256 1.79 13.34 7.14
N LEU A 257 1.59 12.08 7.54
CA LEU A 257 1.11 11.75 8.87
C LEU A 257 2.17 12.08 9.92
N GLY A 258 1.73 12.67 11.03
CA GLY A 258 2.61 13.03 12.14
C GLY A 258 3.43 14.31 11.93
N ASP A 259 4.29 14.61 12.88
CA ASP A 259 5.19 15.77 12.85
C ASP A 259 6.61 15.42 12.37
N ASP A 260 7.51 16.40 12.35
CA ASP A 260 8.90 16.21 11.92
C ASP A 260 9.68 15.27 12.84
N GLU A 261 9.37 15.25 14.14
CA GLU A 261 10.04 14.38 15.12
C GLU A 261 9.68 12.92 14.85
N GLN A 262 8.37 12.62 14.71
CA GLN A 262 7.87 11.29 14.35
C GLN A 262 8.45 10.82 13.01
N ARG A 263 8.52 11.70 12.01
CA ARG A 263 9.13 11.36 10.71
C ARG A 263 10.60 11.00 10.84
N GLN A 264 11.38 11.77 11.60
CA GLN A 264 12.80 11.49 11.79
C GLN A 264 13.03 10.21 12.60
N GLU A 265 12.23 9.95 13.63
CA GLU A 265 12.31 8.71 14.42
C GLU A 265 11.91 7.49 13.59
N ALA A 266 10.84 7.59 12.80
CA ALA A 266 10.44 6.51 11.88
C ALA A 266 11.51 6.23 10.82
N GLU A 267 12.16 7.25 10.26
CA GLU A 267 13.27 7.07 9.32
C GLU A 267 14.49 6.44 10.02
N ARG A 268 14.83 6.85 11.24
CA ARG A 268 15.89 6.19 12.03
C ARG A 268 15.58 4.71 12.24
N TYR A 269 14.33 4.38 12.58
CA TYR A 269 13.90 2.99 12.73
C TYR A 269 14.06 2.20 11.42
N VAL A 270 13.69 2.78 10.28
CA VAL A 270 13.87 2.14 8.96
C VAL A 270 15.36 1.97 8.61
N GLN A 271 16.22 2.91 8.98
CA GLN A 271 17.68 2.79 8.80
C GLN A 271 18.29 1.71 9.70
N ASP A 272 17.82 1.58 10.94
CA ASP A 272 18.19 0.49 11.84
C ASP A 272 17.80 -0.87 11.24
N LEU A 273 16.57 -0.98 10.68
CA LEU A 273 16.13 -2.18 9.97
C LEU A 273 16.98 -2.48 8.74
N GLU A 274 17.31 -1.48 7.93
CA GLU A 274 18.20 -1.65 6.79
C GLU A 274 19.56 -2.21 7.21
N ALA A 275 20.13 -1.71 8.31
CA ALA A 275 21.39 -2.20 8.86
C ALA A 275 21.28 -3.63 9.41
N GLU A 276 20.16 -3.97 10.06
CA GLU A 276 19.88 -5.33 10.57
C GLU A 276 19.70 -6.35 9.43
N ILE A 277 18.91 -5.99 8.42
CA ILE A 277 18.55 -6.85 7.28
C ILE A 277 19.70 -6.93 6.26
N GLY A 278 20.55 -5.91 6.20
CA GLY A 278 21.61 -5.78 5.21
C GLY A 278 21.10 -5.41 3.81
N SER A 279 19.92 -4.83 3.71
CA SER A 279 19.30 -4.40 2.45
C SER A 279 18.46 -3.14 2.64
N ALA A 280 18.54 -2.23 1.69
CA ALA A 280 17.77 -0.99 1.69
C ALA A 280 16.33 -1.16 1.16
N LEU A 281 15.97 -2.35 0.67
CA LEU A 281 14.58 -2.65 0.35
C LEU A 281 13.78 -2.81 1.65
N LEU A 282 12.59 -2.21 1.70
CA LEU A 282 11.70 -2.33 2.86
C LEU A 282 11.13 -3.75 2.95
N PRO A 283 11.12 -4.38 4.14
CA PRO A 283 10.36 -5.59 4.38
C PRO A 283 8.85 -5.30 4.36
N ALA A 284 8.05 -6.31 4.01
CA ALA A 284 6.59 -6.25 4.17
C ALA A 284 6.22 -6.06 5.65
N PHE A 285 6.63 -7.02 6.48
CA PHE A 285 6.48 -6.97 7.93
C PHE A 285 7.78 -7.38 8.64
N TRP A 286 8.05 -6.81 9.81
CA TRP A 286 9.24 -7.15 10.61
C TRP A 286 8.99 -7.04 12.13
N PRO A 287 9.54 -7.91 12.99
CA PRO A 287 10.35 -9.09 12.67
C PRO A 287 9.54 -10.21 12.01
N ILE A 288 10.25 -11.22 11.50
CA ILE A 288 9.62 -12.44 11.00
C ILE A 288 8.91 -13.22 12.10
N ILE A 289 7.85 -13.93 11.73
CA ILE A 289 7.20 -14.95 12.55
C ILE A 289 7.91 -16.28 12.29
N ARG A 290 8.40 -16.94 13.35
CA ARG A 290 9.11 -18.22 13.26
C ARG A 290 8.22 -19.41 13.64
N PRO A 291 8.46 -20.61 13.07
CA PRO A 291 7.85 -21.84 13.56
C PRO A 291 8.00 -22.01 15.08
N GLY A 292 6.89 -22.30 15.75
CA GLY A 292 6.82 -22.45 17.21
C GLY A 292 6.51 -21.16 17.98
N GLU A 293 6.50 -19.99 17.33
CA GLU A 293 5.94 -18.78 17.93
C GLU A 293 4.41 -18.83 17.92
N LEU A 294 3.77 -18.17 18.89
CA LEU A 294 2.30 -18.18 19.03
C LEU A 294 1.57 -17.73 17.75
N ALA A 295 2.15 -16.77 17.04
CA ALA A 295 1.59 -16.22 15.80
C ALA A 295 1.75 -17.16 14.59
N TRP A 296 2.62 -18.18 14.68
CA TRP A 296 2.90 -19.10 13.58
C TRP A 296 1.70 -19.95 13.21
N GLU A 297 0.97 -20.48 14.19
CA GLU A 297 -0.19 -21.34 13.94
C GLU A 297 -1.27 -20.59 13.13
N ALA A 298 -1.51 -19.32 13.47
CA ALA A 298 -2.46 -18.47 12.76
C ALA A 298 -1.96 -18.08 11.36
N LEU A 299 -0.65 -17.84 11.19
CA LEU A 299 -0.04 -17.56 9.89
C LEU A 299 -0.12 -18.79 8.97
N GLU A 300 0.23 -19.95 9.50
CA GLU A 300 0.20 -21.22 8.78
C GLU A 300 -1.23 -21.59 8.39
N ALA A 301 -2.23 -21.39 9.25
CA ALA A 301 -3.62 -21.68 8.92
C ALA A 301 -4.22 -20.75 7.83
N ASN A 302 -3.58 -19.63 7.52
CA ASN A 302 -4.11 -18.61 6.62
C ASN A 302 -3.64 -18.73 5.15
N HIS A 303 -2.81 -19.71 4.82
CA HIS A 303 -2.35 -19.86 3.44
C HIS A 303 -3.49 -20.31 2.50
N LEU A 304 -3.52 -19.78 1.28
CA LEU A 304 -4.56 -20.08 0.30
C LEU A 304 -4.18 -21.17 -0.70
N TYR A 305 -2.86 -21.37 -0.89
CA TYR A 305 -2.30 -22.27 -1.89
C TYR A 305 -1.63 -23.45 -1.19
N GLY A 306 -1.52 -24.60 -1.85
CA GLY A 306 -1.04 -25.86 -1.25
C GLY A 306 0.37 -25.83 -0.61
N GLU A 307 1.09 -24.71 -0.70
CA GLU A 307 2.36 -24.44 -0.02
C GLU A 307 2.29 -23.10 0.73
N LEU A 308 2.82 -23.07 1.97
CA LEU A 308 2.92 -21.85 2.76
C LEU A 308 3.95 -20.88 2.14
N LYS A 309 3.48 -19.81 1.48
CA LYS A 309 4.34 -18.75 0.90
C LYS A 309 5.08 -17.94 1.97
N ASN A 310 4.45 -17.73 3.13
CA ASN A 310 4.94 -16.91 4.24
C ASN A 310 5.93 -17.63 5.18
N GLN A 311 6.81 -18.46 4.61
CA GLN A 311 7.97 -18.96 5.36
C GLN A 311 8.83 -17.79 5.87
N PRO A 312 9.65 -18.00 6.92
CA PRO A 312 10.59 -16.99 7.41
C PRO A 312 11.37 -16.30 6.29
N TYR A 313 11.37 -14.97 6.31
CA TYR A 313 12.02 -14.09 5.32
C TYR A 313 11.43 -14.13 3.91
N LYS A 314 10.23 -14.69 3.71
CA LYS A 314 9.57 -14.78 2.40
C LYS A 314 8.21 -14.07 2.42
N TYR A 315 7.82 -13.61 1.23
CA TYR A 315 6.53 -12.99 0.93
C TYR A 315 6.16 -11.89 1.94
N HIS A 316 5.05 -11.99 2.65
CA HIS A 316 4.69 -11.03 3.70
C HIS A 316 5.52 -11.19 4.98
N ASN A 317 5.96 -12.41 5.30
CA ASN A 317 6.75 -12.71 6.51
C ASN A 317 8.24 -12.32 6.35
N GLY A 318 8.51 -11.02 6.24
CA GLY A 318 9.85 -10.44 6.12
C GLY A 318 10.48 -10.49 4.74
N GLY A 319 9.72 -10.79 3.69
CA GLY A 319 10.15 -10.56 2.31
C GLY A 319 10.31 -9.06 2.03
N LEU A 320 11.23 -8.69 1.14
CA LEU A 320 11.58 -7.32 0.79
C LEU A 320 10.92 -6.90 -0.53
N TRP A 321 10.25 -5.75 -0.55
CA TRP A 321 9.36 -5.39 -1.65
C TRP A 321 9.80 -4.09 -2.34
N PRO A 322 10.16 -4.15 -3.65
CA PRO A 322 10.49 -2.96 -4.43
C PRO A 322 9.37 -1.92 -4.42
N VAL A 323 8.10 -2.34 -4.51
CA VAL A 323 6.94 -1.43 -4.54
C VAL A 323 6.82 -0.59 -3.26
N LEU A 324 6.97 -1.20 -2.08
CA LEU A 324 6.92 -0.48 -0.80
C LEU A 324 8.07 0.51 -0.68
N THR A 325 9.26 0.06 -1.08
CA THR A 325 10.48 0.88 -1.11
C THR A 325 10.32 2.08 -2.05
N GLY A 326 9.70 1.89 -3.21
CA GLY A 326 9.42 2.94 -4.17
C GLY A 326 8.47 4.00 -3.63
N LEU A 327 7.37 3.57 -3.00
CA LEU A 327 6.42 4.48 -2.35
C LEU A 327 7.08 5.25 -1.20
N TYR A 328 7.90 4.58 -0.39
CA TYR A 328 8.66 5.22 0.70
C TYR A 328 9.66 6.24 0.18
N ALA A 329 10.40 5.92 -0.90
CA ALA A 329 11.32 6.85 -1.55
C ALA A 329 10.61 8.11 -2.08
N VAL A 330 9.43 7.96 -2.67
CA VAL A 330 8.60 9.12 -3.05
C VAL A 330 8.25 9.95 -1.82
N GLY A 331 7.75 9.32 -0.75
CA GLY A 331 7.46 9.98 0.53
C GLY A 331 8.63 10.80 1.08
N LEU A 332 9.82 10.22 1.13
CA LEU A 332 11.03 10.89 1.59
C LEU A 332 11.37 12.15 0.78
N THR A 333 11.25 12.09 -0.55
CA THR A 333 11.53 13.25 -1.40
C THR A 333 10.56 14.41 -1.17
N LEU A 334 9.31 14.14 -0.77
CA LEU A 334 8.34 15.18 -0.41
C LEU A 334 8.76 15.97 0.82
N HIS A 335 9.47 15.31 1.72
CA HIS A 335 9.97 15.88 2.98
C HIS A 335 11.44 16.31 2.88
N GLY A 336 11.92 16.58 1.66
CA GLY A 336 13.27 17.13 1.45
C GLY A 336 14.42 16.13 1.66
N GLN A 337 14.14 14.83 1.69
CA GLN A 337 15.16 13.78 1.86
C GLN A 337 15.59 13.18 0.51
N GLN A 338 16.03 14.04 -0.42
CA GLN A 338 16.40 13.62 -1.78
C GLN A 338 17.49 12.56 -1.81
N GLU A 339 18.58 12.72 -1.04
CA GLU A 339 19.70 11.77 -1.02
C GLU A 339 19.28 10.38 -0.53
N ARG A 340 18.40 10.32 0.48
CA ARG A 340 17.82 9.05 0.94
C ARG A 340 16.96 8.42 -0.15
N GLY A 341 16.15 9.22 -0.86
CA GLY A 341 15.43 8.77 -2.05
C GLY A 341 16.34 8.19 -3.14
N LYS A 342 17.53 8.79 -3.39
CA LYS A 342 18.52 8.27 -4.35
C LYS A 342 19.02 6.88 -3.95
N HIS A 343 19.33 6.73 -2.67
CA HIS A 343 19.81 5.47 -2.11
C HIS A 343 18.81 4.35 -2.30
N LEU A 344 17.54 4.59 -1.95
CA LEU A 344 16.47 3.61 -2.13
C LEU A 344 16.19 3.33 -3.62
N LEU A 345 16.24 4.33 -4.49
CA LEU A 345 16.14 4.14 -5.94
C LEU A 345 17.27 3.25 -6.48
N ALA A 346 18.50 3.39 -5.97
CA ALA A 346 19.62 2.53 -6.36
C ALA A 346 19.35 1.07 -5.96
N ALA A 347 18.83 0.83 -4.75
CA ALA A 347 18.46 -0.50 -4.28
C ALA A 347 17.33 -1.12 -5.12
N ILE A 348 16.28 -0.35 -5.45
CA ILE A 348 15.19 -0.78 -6.34
C ILE A 348 15.74 -1.16 -7.73
N ASN A 349 16.66 -0.37 -8.28
CA ASN A 349 17.26 -0.67 -9.58
C ASN A 349 18.13 -1.93 -9.53
N ALA A 350 18.87 -2.16 -8.45
CA ALA A 350 19.65 -3.37 -8.25
C ALA A 350 18.76 -4.60 -8.14
N ALA A 351 17.68 -4.52 -7.36
CA ALA A 351 16.67 -5.55 -7.19
C ALA A 351 16.00 -5.93 -8.53
N ASN A 352 15.53 -4.94 -9.28
CA ASN A 352 14.93 -5.13 -10.60
C ASN A 352 15.92 -5.71 -11.63
N ALA A 353 17.23 -5.56 -11.42
CA ALA A 353 18.30 -6.09 -12.27
C ALA A 353 18.80 -7.48 -11.83
N GLN A 354 18.06 -8.19 -10.98
CA GLN A 354 18.32 -9.60 -10.63
C GLN A 354 17.50 -10.55 -11.53
N GLY A 355 17.65 -10.42 -12.85
CA GLY A 355 17.10 -11.41 -13.79
C GLY A 355 18.03 -12.62 -14.00
N GLY A 356 17.59 -13.57 -14.83
CA GLY A 356 18.35 -14.79 -15.12
C GLY A 356 19.54 -14.59 -16.07
N GLU A 357 20.30 -15.67 -16.33
CA GLU A 357 21.54 -15.63 -17.13
C GLU A 357 21.38 -15.00 -18.53
N LYS A 358 20.18 -15.11 -19.13
CA LYS A 358 19.90 -14.59 -20.48
C LYS A 358 19.24 -13.20 -20.48
N GLU A 359 18.72 -12.76 -19.35
CA GLU A 359 18.00 -11.50 -19.23
C GLU A 359 18.30 -10.84 -17.89
N ARG A 360 19.11 -9.78 -17.90
CA ARG A 360 19.53 -9.06 -16.69
C ARG A 360 18.34 -8.51 -15.88
N TRP A 361 17.22 -8.18 -16.51
CA TRP A 361 16.12 -7.48 -15.86
C TRP A 361 15.00 -8.45 -15.49
N GLY A 362 14.85 -8.75 -14.20
CA GLY A 362 13.87 -9.71 -13.70
C GLY A 362 12.56 -9.07 -13.23
N PHE A 363 12.63 -7.88 -12.60
CA PHE A 363 11.47 -7.21 -11.98
C PHE A 363 10.62 -8.18 -11.14
N ALA A 364 11.29 -8.90 -10.24
CA ALA A 364 10.67 -9.87 -9.37
C ALA A 364 9.64 -9.20 -8.45
N GLU A 365 8.67 -10.00 -8.00
CA GLU A 365 7.63 -9.57 -7.09
C GLU A 365 8.19 -9.09 -5.75
N TYR A 366 9.05 -9.90 -5.13
CA TYR A 366 9.72 -9.60 -3.87
C TYR A 366 11.08 -10.29 -3.81
N HIS A 367 11.86 -9.98 -2.76
CA HIS A 367 13.16 -10.58 -2.51
C HIS A 367 13.20 -11.22 -1.12
N HIS A 368 14.00 -12.26 -0.94
CA HIS A 368 14.16 -12.92 0.34
C HIS A 368 14.81 -11.96 1.37
N GLY A 369 14.27 -11.89 2.60
CA GLY A 369 14.76 -10.99 3.65
C GLY A 369 16.22 -11.24 4.07
N GLN A 370 16.69 -12.49 4.00
CA GLN A 370 18.05 -12.87 4.37
C GLN A 370 19.03 -13.02 3.19
N THR A 371 18.68 -13.79 2.14
CA THR A 371 19.58 -14.05 1.01
C THR A 371 19.52 -12.97 -0.07
N HIS A 372 18.50 -12.10 -0.02
CA HIS A 372 18.22 -11.02 -0.98
C HIS A 372 17.97 -11.50 -2.42
N GLU A 373 17.80 -12.81 -2.62
CA GLU A 373 17.47 -13.43 -3.89
C GLU A 373 16.05 -13.05 -4.34
N SER A 374 15.86 -12.87 -5.64
CA SER A 374 14.55 -12.64 -6.27
C SER A 374 13.62 -13.83 -6.09
N LEU A 375 12.37 -13.58 -5.67
CA LEU A 375 11.34 -14.59 -5.45
C LEU A 375 9.98 -14.11 -6.02
N GLY A 376 9.03 -15.05 -6.07
CA GLY A 376 7.70 -14.79 -6.62
C GLY A 376 7.71 -14.72 -8.14
N THR A 377 6.73 -14.01 -8.70
CA THR A 377 6.58 -13.89 -10.15
C THR A 377 7.57 -12.85 -10.72
N ASN A 378 7.93 -12.97 -12.00
CA ASN A 378 8.80 -12.01 -12.70
C ASN A 378 7.99 -11.04 -13.58
N TYR A 379 8.66 -9.98 -14.05
CA TYR A 379 8.07 -8.91 -14.86
C TYR A 379 6.83 -8.28 -14.21
N LEU A 380 6.87 -8.11 -12.89
CA LEU A 380 5.78 -7.51 -12.14
C LEU A 380 5.69 -6.01 -12.44
N ALA A 381 4.49 -5.59 -12.84
CA ALA A 381 4.17 -4.21 -13.19
C ALA A 381 4.47 -3.26 -12.02
N TRP A 382 4.13 -3.63 -10.78
CA TRP A 382 4.36 -2.76 -9.62
C TRP A 382 5.83 -2.62 -9.20
N SER A 383 6.70 -3.58 -9.56
CA SER A 383 8.14 -3.56 -9.26
C SER A 383 8.82 -2.64 -10.25
N ALA A 384 8.35 -2.65 -11.50
CA ALA A 384 8.69 -1.63 -12.49
C ALA A 384 8.13 -0.26 -12.10
N ALA A 385 6.88 -0.18 -11.63
CA ALA A 385 6.25 1.06 -11.16
C ALA A 385 7.08 1.72 -10.05
N ALA A 386 7.58 0.94 -9.08
CA ALA A 386 8.49 1.42 -8.04
C ALA A 386 9.68 2.21 -8.60
N GLY A 387 10.34 1.66 -9.62
CA GLY A 387 11.49 2.29 -10.27
C GLY A 387 11.12 3.56 -11.05
N VAL A 388 9.93 3.61 -11.65
CA VAL A 388 9.42 4.82 -12.33
C VAL A 388 9.07 5.91 -11.32
N LEU A 389 8.30 5.55 -10.29
CA LEU A 389 7.84 6.45 -9.22
C LEU A 389 9.01 7.09 -8.50
N ALA A 390 9.92 6.27 -7.96
CA ALA A 390 11.10 6.77 -7.25
C ALA A 390 11.96 7.65 -8.17
N HIS A 391 12.25 7.22 -9.40
CA HIS A 391 13.05 8.02 -10.34
C HIS A 391 12.42 9.39 -10.63
N GLN A 392 11.12 9.44 -10.90
CA GLN A 392 10.40 10.69 -11.17
C GLN A 392 10.37 11.60 -9.94
N ALA A 393 10.15 11.04 -8.75
CA ALA A 393 10.15 11.79 -7.51
C ALA A 393 11.52 12.41 -7.24
N VAL A 394 12.60 11.61 -7.37
CA VAL A 394 13.91 12.13 -7.01
C VAL A 394 14.46 13.11 -8.04
N TRP A 395 14.32 12.86 -9.35
CA TRP A 395 14.94 13.71 -10.39
C TRP A 395 14.06 14.83 -10.93
N GLN A 396 12.74 14.69 -10.83
CA GLN A 396 11.79 15.65 -11.41
C GLN A 396 10.88 16.29 -10.35
N GLY A 397 10.98 15.87 -9.08
CA GLY A 397 10.10 16.36 -8.00
C GLY A 397 8.62 16.02 -8.23
N ARG A 398 8.31 15.06 -9.11
CA ARG A 398 6.92 14.70 -9.44
C ARG A 398 6.36 13.73 -8.41
N ASN A 399 5.16 14.02 -7.91
CA ASN A 399 4.41 13.12 -7.04
C ASN A 399 3.05 12.76 -7.66
N PRO A 400 2.83 11.50 -8.09
CA PRO A 400 1.60 11.09 -8.75
C PRO A 400 0.36 11.08 -7.86
N LEU A 401 0.51 11.10 -6.53
CA LEU A 401 -0.64 11.13 -5.60
C LEU A 401 -1.26 12.53 -5.47
N PHE A 402 -0.53 13.59 -5.86
CA PHE A 402 -0.98 14.98 -5.72
C PHE A 402 -0.84 15.83 -7.00
N VAL A 403 -0.69 15.20 -8.17
CA VAL A 403 -0.84 15.91 -9.46
C VAL A 403 -2.28 16.32 -9.67
#